data_AF-A0A224Z3R2-F1
#
_entry.id   AF-A0A224Z3R2-F1
#
_cell.length_a   1.000
_cell.length_b   1.000
_cell.length_c   1.000
_cell.angle_alpha   90.00
_cell.angle_beta   90.00
_cell.angle_gamma   90.00
#
_symmetry.space_group_name_H-M   'P 1'
#
loop_
_entity.id
_entity.type
_entity.pdbx_description
1 polymer ?
#
loop_
_entity_poly.entity_id
_entity_poly.type
_entity_poly.pdbx_seq_one_letter_code
_entity_poly.pdbx_strand_id
1 'polypeptide(L)'
;LRIVKCHDHVEILINGSGELLFFRQREGPYFPTLRLLHKYPFLCPWLQVDKGAIRFVLSGANIMCPGLTSPGAKMTRVPKGTVVAIMAEGKEHSLAVGFTTMSTDDM
;
A
#
# COMPACT_ATOMS: atom_id res chain seq x y z
N LEU A 1 -19.92 11.83 -3.40
CA LEU A 1 -18.52 11.56 -3.77
C LEU A 1 -18.15 12.44 -4.95
N ARG A 2 -16.92 12.96 -5.00
CA ARG A 2 -16.41 13.74 -6.14
C ARG A 2 -15.05 13.18 -6.56
N ILE A 3 -14.66 13.43 -7.80
CA ILE A 3 -13.36 13.03 -8.34
C ILE A 3 -12.54 14.29 -8.62
N VAL A 4 -11.35 14.36 -8.04
CA VAL A 4 -10.33 15.37 -8.35
C VAL A 4 -9.40 14.78 -9.40
N LYS A 5 -9.27 15.46 -10.54
CA LYS A 5 -8.34 15.10 -11.60
C LYS A 5 -7.01 15.82 -11.39
N CYS A 6 -5.92 15.08 -11.45
CA CYS A 6 -4.56 15.57 -11.30
C CYS A 6 -3.76 15.33 -12.59
N HIS A 7 -2.52 15.83 -12.63
CA HIS A 7 -1.57 15.50 -13.70
C HIS A 7 -1.32 13.98 -13.78
N ASP A 8 -0.76 13.52 -14.90
CA ASP A 8 -0.40 12.12 -15.15
C ASP A 8 -1.58 11.12 -15.03
N HIS A 9 -2.79 11.59 -15.34
CA HIS A 9 -4.03 10.80 -15.27
C HIS A 9 -4.31 10.22 -13.89
N VAL A 10 -3.90 10.91 -12.83
CA VAL A 10 -4.23 10.55 -11.46
C VAL A 10 -5.62 11.10 -11.12
N GLU A 11 -6.45 10.24 -10.53
CA GLU A 11 -7.78 10.59 -10.06
C GLU A 11 -7.89 10.29 -8.56
N ILE A 12 -8.36 11.25 -7.78
CA ILE A 12 -8.54 11.12 -6.33
C ILE A 12 -10.02 11.20 -6.00
N LEU A 13 -10.55 10.16 -5.35
CA LEU A 13 -11.91 10.10 -4.84
C LEU A 13 -11.99 10.84 -3.49
N ILE A 14 -12.85 11.84 -3.41
CA ILE A 14 -13.06 12.64 -2.20
C ILE A 14 -14.51 12.53 -1.70
N ASN A 15 -14.68 12.57 -0.38
CA ASN A 15 -16.00 12.56 0.25
C ASN A 15 -16.64 13.97 0.32
N GLY A 16 -17.82 14.06 0.93
CA GLY A 16 -18.55 15.32 1.04
C GLY A 16 -17.87 16.37 1.92
N SER A 17 -17.02 15.95 2.87
CA SER A 17 -16.25 16.83 3.75
C SER A 17 -14.85 17.18 3.21
N GLY A 18 -14.47 16.65 2.04
CA GLY A 18 -13.18 16.93 1.39
C GLY A 18 -12.05 15.98 1.79
N GLU A 19 -12.32 14.92 2.54
CA GLU A 19 -11.31 13.91 2.86
C GLU A 19 -10.95 13.08 1.63
N LEU A 20 -9.64 12.84 1.45
CA LEU A 20 -9.09 12.03 0.36
C LEU A 20 -9.22 10.54 0.71
N LEU A 21 -10.04 9.81 -0.03
CA LEU A 21 -10.36 8.42 0.27
C LEU A 21 -9.46 7.46 -0.51
N PHE A 22 -9.55 7.50 -1.83
CA PHE A 22 -8.83 6.59 -2.73
C PHE A 22 -8.21 7.37 -3.87
N PHE A 23 -7.15 6.82 -4.47
CA PHE A 23 -6.59 7.33 -5.71
C PHE A 23 -6.42 6.19 -6.72
N ARG A 24 -6.48 6.51 -8.00
CA ARG A 24 -6.10 5.59 -9.09
C ARG A 24 -5.34 6.36 -10.16
N GLN A 25 -4.63 5.64 -11.00
CA GLN A 25 -3.98 6.21 -12.17
C GLN A 25 -4.51 5.49 -13.42
N ARG A 26 -4.98 6.26 -14.42
CA ARG A 26 -5.63 5.73 -15.63
C ARG A 26 -6.76 4.74 -15.25
N GLU A 27 -6.75 3.54 -15.84
CA GLU A 27 -7.71 2.46 -15.57
C GLU A 27 -7.17 1.45 -14.54
N GLY A 28 -6.17 1.83 -13.74
CA GLY A 28 -5.66 1.01 -12.65
C GLY A 28 -6.66 0.85 -11.49
N PRO A 29 -6.36 -0.04 -10.53
CA PRO A 29 -7.17 -0.24 -9.35
C PRO A 29 -7.15 1.01 -8.45
N TYR A 30 -8.15 1.11 -7.58
CA TYR A 30 -8.15 2.12 -6.53
C TYR A 30 -7.25 1.71 -5.37
N PHE A 31 -6.41 2.64 -4.95
CA PHE A 31 -5.54 2.54 -3.79
C PHE A 31 -6.11 3.41 -2.66
N PRO A 32 -6.25 2.90 -1.42
CA PRO A 32 -6.62 3.74 -0.30
C PRO A 32 -5.51 4.76 -0.02
N THR A 33 -5.86 5.96 0.45
CA THR A 33 -4.86 6.86 1.01
C THR A 33 -4.33 6.31 2.33
N LEU A 34 -3.08 6.65 2.69
CA LEU A 34 -2.52 6.24 3.99
C LEU A 34 -3.39 6.71 5.16
N ARG A 35 -3.95 7.93 5.10
CA ARG A 35 -4.86 8.44 6.15
C ARG A 35 -6.11 7.59 6.31
N LEU A 36 -6.73 7.17 5.19
CA LEU A 36 -7.89 6.29 5.23
C LEU A 36 -7.51 4.92 5.81
N LEU A 37 -6.37 4.38 5.37
CA LEU A 37 -5.87 3.07 5.80
C LEU A 37 -5.46 3.06 7.27
N HIS A 38 -4.91 4.16 7.81
CA HIS A 38 -4.61 4.28 9.24
C HIS A 38 -5.87 4.28 10.10
N LYS A 39 -6.99 4.81 9.59
CA LYS A 39 -8.30 4.78 10.27
C LYS A 39 -8.98 3.41 10.14
N TYR A 40 -8.79 2.72 9.03
CA TYR A 40 -9.41 1.44 8.72
C TYR A 40 -8.37 0.45 8.16
N PRO A 41 -7.48 -0.11 9.00
CA PRO A 41 -6.37 -0.96 8.56
C PRO A 41 -6.82 -2.29 7.95
N PHE A 42 -8.10 -2.66 8.13
CA PHE A 42 -8.71 -3.85 7.56
C PHE A 42 -9.14 -3.70 6.09
N LEU A 43 -8.99 -2.51 5.47
CA LEU A 43 -9.43 -2.26 4.09
C LEU A 43 -8.63 -3.05 3.05
N CYS A 44 -7.38 -3.38 3.33
CA CYS A 44 -6.56 -4.22 2.47
C CYS A 44 -5.70 -5.18 3.30
N PRO A 45 -5.33 -6.34 2.73
CA PRO A 45 -4.34 -7.22 3.35
C PRO A 45 -3.01 -6.50 3.49
N TRP A 46 -2.23 -6.88 4.50
CA TRP A 46 -0.98 -6.21 4.81
C TRP A 46 0.22 -7.15 4.69
N LEU A 47 1.36 -6.58 4.31
CA LEU A 47 2.68 -7.21 4.29
C LEU A 47 3.59 -6.38 5.20
N GLN A 48 4.39 -7.03 6.03
CA GLN A 48 5.35 -6.36 6.91
C GLN A 48 6.75 -6.55 6.37
N VAL A 49 7.46 -5.43 6.18
CA VAL A 49 8.89 -5.43 5.86
C VAL A 49 9.73 -5.39 7.14
N ASP A 50 10.98 -5.84 7.02
CA ASP A 50 11.97 -5.68 8.09
C ASP A 50 12.40 -4.23 8.32
N LYS A 51 13.14 -4.03 9.41
CA LYS A 51 13.71 -2.73 9.79
C LYS A 51 14.68 -2.14 8.75
N GLY A 52 15.41 -2.97 8.01
CA GLY A 52 16.38 -2.53 7.01
C GLY A 52 15.71 -1.89 5.79
N ALA A 53 14.54 -2.40 5.41
CA ALA A 53 13.77 -1.91 4.28
C ALA A 53 13.05 -0.58 4.53
N ILE A 54 12.76 -0.23 5.79
CA ILE A 54 11.93 0.94 6.17
C ILE A 54 12.40 2.23 5.48
N ARG A 55 13.71 2.52 5.53
CA ARG A 55 14.28 3.75 4.96
C ARG A 55 14.07 3.82 3.44
N PHE A 56 14.19 2.69 2.76
CA PHE A 56 14.03 2.61 1.31
C PHE A 56 12.56 2.74 0.90
N VAL A 57 11.65 2.11 1.64
CA VAL A 57 10.20 2.23 1.41
C VAL A 57 9.74 3.69 1.56
N LEU A 58 10.20 4.38 2.61
CA LEU A 58 9.89 5.80 2.80
C LEU A 58 10.50 6.72 1.72
N SER A 59 11.52 6.24 1.01
CA SER A 59 12.12 6.93 -0.14
C SER A 59 11.40 6.60 -1.46
N GLY A 60 10.32 5.82 -1.43
CA GLY A 60 9.55 5.42 -2.61
C GLY A 60 10.15 4.24 -3.37
N ALA A 61 11.10 3.49 -2.79
CA ALA A 61 11.66 2.31 -3.44
C ALA A 61 10.67 1.15 -3.47
N ASN A 62 10.78 0.32 -4.52
CA ASN A 62 10.07 -0.96 -4.58
C ASN A 62 10.57 -1.92 -3.49
N ILE A 63 9.67 -2.80 -3.04
CA ILE A 63 10.00 -3.83 -2.06
C ILE A 63 10.38 -5.09 -2.80
N MET A 64 11.61 -5.55 -2.58
CA MET A 64 12.14 -6.78 -3.18
C MET A 64 11.83 -7.98 -2.26
N CYS A 65 11.70 -9.19 -2.83
CA CYS A 65 11.33 -10.40 -2.06
C CYS A 65 12.17 -10.63 -0.78
N PRO A 66 13.51 -10.41 -0.77
CA PRO A 66 14.31 -10.56 0.46
C PRO A 66 13.86 -9.67 1.63
N GLY A 67 13.26 -8.51 1.35
CA GLY A 67 12.72 -7.62 2.39
C GLY A 67 11.37 -8.09 2.98
N LEU A 68 10.77 -9.12 2.38
CA LEU A 68 9.52 -9.76 2.81
C LEU A 68 9.70 -11.20 3.29
N THR A 69 10.85 -11.83 3.03
CA THR A 69 11.20 -13.19 3.47
C THR A 69 12.19 -13.23 4.63
N SER A 70 12.62 -12.07 5.14
CA SER A 70 13.52 -11.98 6.29
C SER A 70 12.81 -12.32 7.62
N PRO A 71 13.54 -12.65 8.71
CA PRO A 71 12.93 -13.09 9.97
C PRO A 71 11.96 -12.08 10.62
N GLY A 72 12.14 -10.78 10.33
CA GLY A 72 11.28 -9.71 10.83
C GLY A 72 10.08 -9.41 9.92
N ALA A 73 10.02 -10.04 8.74
CA ALA A 73 8.94 -9.84 7.79
C ALA A 73 7.76 -10.78 8.06
N LYS A 74 6.56 -10.36 7.66
CA LYS A 74 5.33 -11.15 7.78
C LYS A 74 4.49 -10.95 6.53
N MET A 75 4.08 -12.05 5.91
CA MET A 75 3.29 -12.00 4.68
C MET A 75 1.90 -12.58 4.90
N THR A 76 0.88 -11.81 4.56
CA THR A 76 -0.49 -12.32 4.38
C THR A 76 -0.58 -12.97 3.00
N ARG A 77 -1.17 -14.16 2.89
CA ARG A 77 -1.32 -14.82 1.59
C ARG A 77 -2.21 -14.00 0.65
N VAL A 78 -1.65 -13.55 -0.47
CA VAL A 78 -2.38 -12.78 -1.49
C VAL A 78 -1.93 -13.16 -2.90
N PRO A 79 -2.86 -13.14 -3.88
CA PRO A 79 -2.51 -13.37 -5.29
C PRO A 79 -1.75 -12.18 -5.87
N LYS A 80 -1.12 -12.40 -7.03
CA LYS A 80 -0.55 -11.34 -7.87
C LYS A 80 -1.65 -10.34 -8.26
N GLY A 81 -1.30 -9.05 -8.30
CA GLY A 81 -2.22 -7.98 -8.67
C GLY A 81 -3.15 -7.53 -7.55
N THR A 82 -2.72 -7.70 -6.30
CA THR A 82 -3.48 -7.30 -5.10
C THR A 82 -2.94 -5.99 -4.54
N VAL A 83 -3.84 -5.08 -4.16
CA VAL A 83 -3.48 -3.88 -3.40
C VAL A 83 -3.24 -4.26 -1.94
N VAL A 84 -2.07 -3.91 -1.41
CA VAL A 84 -1.63 -4.30 -0.06
C VAL A 84 -1.17 -3.09 0.75
N ALA A 85 -1.38 -3.15 2.06
CA ALA A 85 -0.77 -2.23 3.02
C ALA A 85 0.66 -2.67 3.34
N ILE A 86 1.62 -1.75 3.31
CA ILE A 86 3.00 -2.04 3.72
C ILE A 86 3.20 -1.58 5.15
N MET A 87 3.38 -2.54 6.05
CA MET A 87 3.68 -2.36 7.47
C MET A 87 5.18 -2.48 7.69
N ALA A 88 5.64 -1.98 8.83
CA ALA A 88 7.03 -2.14 9.25
C ALA A 88 7.10 -2.72 10.65
N GLU A 89 8.13 -3.52 10.89
CA GLU A 89 8.40 -4.08 12.20
C GLU A 89 8.50 -2.97 13.27
N GLY A 90 7.64 -3.05 14.29
CA GLY A 90 7.59 -2.08 15.39
C GLY A 90 6.89 -0.76 15.06
N LYS A 91 6.11 -0.70 13.97
CA LYS A 91 5.26 0.46 13.61
C LYS A 91 3.79 0.05 13.57
N GLU A 92 2.94 0.89 14.16
CA GLU A 92 1.49 0.66 14.20
C GLU A 92 0.82 0.98 12.86
N HIS A 93 1.29 2.02 12.18
CA HIS A 93 0.69 2.52 10.95
C HIS A 93 1.46 2.06 9.71
N SER A 94 0.72 1.89 8.61
CA SER A 94 1.30 1.54 7.30
C SER A 94 2.20 2.65 6.78
N LEU A 95 3.34 2.28 6.22
CA LEU A 95 4.31 3.20 5.62
C LEU A 95 3.98 3.53 4.16
N ALA A 96 3.41 2.57 3.45
CA ALA A 96 3.08 2.69 2.04
C ALA A 96 1.87 1.83 1.68
N VAL A 97 1.35 2.04 0.48
CA VAL A 97 0.39 1.16 -0.18
C VAL A 97 1.06 0.60 -1.43
N GLY A 98 1.02 -0.72 -1.59
CA GLY A 98 1.69 -1.43 -2.68
C GLY A 98 0.71 -2.17 -3.59
N PHE A 99 1.21 -2.62 -4.73
CA PHE A 99 0.53 -3.51 -5.66
C PHE A 99 1.41 -4.72 -5.93
N THR A 100 0.92 -5.93 -5.68
CA THR A 100 1.76 -7.13 -5.79
C THR A 100 2.05 -7.47 -7.26
N THR A 101 3.34 -7.60 -7.59
CA THR A 101 3.80 -8.04 -8.92
C THR A 101 3.97 -9.56 -9.02
N MET A 102 4.01 -10.24 -7.87
CA MET A 102 4.10 -11.69 -7.69
C MET A 102 3.07 -12.12 -6.63
N SER A 103 2.68 -13.40 -6.62
CA SER A 103 1.89 -13.92 -5.50
C SER A 103 2.81 -14.12 -4.29
N THR A 104 2.27 -14.09 -3.08
CA THR A 104 3.09 -14.35 -1.88
C THR A 104 3.57 -15.79 -1.76
N ASP A 105 2.92 -16.73 -2.46
CA ASP A 105 3.38 -18.11 -2.52
C ASP A 105 4.61 -18.24 -3.45
N ASP A 106 4.82 -17.30 -4.37
CA ASP A 106 5.97 -17.25 -5.30
C ASP A 106 7.10 -16.31 -4.83
N MET A 107 6.92 -15.58 -3.73
CA MET A 107 7.89 -14.63 -3.16
C MET A 107 8.91 -15.34 -2.25
#